data_AF-A0A0N5C135-F1
#
_entry.id   AF-A0A0N5C135-F1
#
_cell.length_a   1.000
_cell.length_b   1.000
_cell.length_c   1.000
_cell.angle_alpha   90.00
_cell.angle_beta   90.00
_cell.angle_gamma   90.00
#
_symmetry.space_group_name_H-M   'P 1'
#
loop_
_entity.id
_entity.type
_entity.pdbx_description
1 polymer ?
#
loop_
_entity_poly.entity_id
_entity_poly.type
_entity_poly.pdbx_seq_one_letter_code
_entity_poly.pdbx_strand_id
1 'polypeptide(L)'
;MIFSKFYNTDNCTKQIEHFKVNHEDYGKRYAIIAVVDSIPPGKYKFATDTVHCYSHAFNYTYVTVEMKNEPEIGKMCKQSDIMFVRHCFLAEYLELHKEIDYVLFVDADTAVINPYHSLVEFAPRGNEEFLLYSRIFNYEIACGSFFFKNSNYSRTFLRDFANFYYKVPKSMYGRDNAAIQALFLEKFEKTRFLDERKICYEVWNKSQNWDDIWDFEACMMCLLEKASETPISTKLMTFDNGKVVVVGKESERRWIRDGHITNHLFCKKDFLLHGYKDLQSAMPYVGIDEFVFNHEECSNRSLANLWSFKNNSFVECSYRDELIGKRVTQVRNEFMRDLNDSGYFRKYNI
;
A
#
# COMPACT_ATOMS: atom_id res chain seq x y z
N MET A 1 34.75 12.16 -4.20
CA MET A 1 34.26 12.97 -3.07
C MET A 1 33.17 12.18 -2.37
N ILE A 2 33.43 11.72 -1.15
CA ILE A 2 32.43 11.06 -0.31
C ILE A 2 31.55 12.18 0.24
N PHE A 3 30.44 12.48 -0.44
CA PHE A 3 29.41 13.34 0.12
C PHE A 3 28.90 12.66 1.40
N SER A 4 28.79 13.43 2.48
CA SER A 4 28.16 12.99 3.73
C SER A 4 26.82 12.32 3.42
N LYS A 5 26.73 11.01 3.62
CA LYS A 5 25.53 10.22 3.26
C LYS A 5 24.38 10.37 4.26
N PHE A 6 24.65 11.01 5.39
CA PHE A 6 23.76 11.11 6.53
C PHE A 6 23.53 12.58 6.86
N TYR A 7 22.28 12.93 7.16
CA TYR A 7 21.98 14.23 7.75
C TYR A 7 22.50 14.26 9.19
N ASN A 8 23.03 15.41 9.62
CA ASN A 8 23.14 15.69 11.03
C ASN A 8 21.72 15.90 11.57
N THR A 9 21.30 15.09 12.55
CA THR A 9 19.95 15.09 13.13
C THR A 9 19.54 16.48 13.64
N ASP A 10 20.50 17.28 14.11
CA ASP A 10 20.29 18.66 14.57
C ASP A 10 19.71 19.62 13.50
N ASN A 11 20.00 19.39 12.22
CA ASN A 11 19.48 20.22 11.13
C ASN A 11 18.04 19.83 10.74
N CYS A 12 17.62 18.59 11.02
CA CYS A 12 16.25 18.15 10.80
C CYS A 12 15.34 18.87 11.81
N THR A 13 15.71 18.85 13.09
CA THR A 13 14.96 19.47 14.19
C THR A 13 14.74 20.98 14.01
N LYS A 14 15.73 21.71 13.49
CA LYS A 14 15.66 23.17 13.27
C LYS A 14 14.77 23.61 12.09
N GLN A 15 14.47 22.73 11.14
CA GLN A 15 13.52 23.03 10.05
C GLN A 15 12.06 22.75 10.44
N ILE A 16 11.81 22.24 11.65
CA ILE A 16 10.57 21.51 12.02
C ILE A 16 9.85 22.13 13.23
N GLU A 17 10.32 23.27 13.76
CA GLU A 17 9.77 23.91 14.98
C GLU A 17 8.29 24.40 14.88
N HIS A 18 7.66 24.37 13.71
CA HIS A 18 6.30 24.90 13.53
C HIS A 18 5.34 23.96 12.77
N PHE A 19 4.97 22.82 13.37
CA PHE A 19 3.86 22.01 12.84
C PHE A 19 2.96 21.48 13.98
N LYS A 20 2.15 22.36 14.58
CA LYS A 20 0.74 22.04 14.80
C LYS A 20 0.01 22.59 13.58
N VAL A 21 -0.14 21.78 12.53
CA VAL A 21 -0.93 22.21 11.39
C VAL A 21 -2.37 22.20 11.85
N ASN A 22 -2.95 23.39 11.98
CA ASN A 22 -4.39 23.52 11.82
C ASN A 22 -4.70 22.99 10.42
N HIS A 23 -5.11 21.73 10.33
CA HIS A 23 -5.58 21.18 9.06
C HIS A 23 -6.96 21.82 8.78
N GLU A 24 -6.93 22.94 8.05
CA GLU A 24 -8.10 23.48 7.37
C GLU A 24 -8.40 22.63 6.13
N ASP A 25 -8.82 21.38 6.35
CA ASP A 25 -9.50 20.58 5.31
C ASP A 25 -10.98 20.48 5.66
N TYR A 26 -11.66 21.64 5.60
CA TYR A 26 -13.11 21.85 5.49
C TYR A 26 -14.03 20.75 6.10
N GLY A 27 -13.77 20.32 7.33
CA GLY A 27 -14.59 19.33 8.04
C GLY A 27 -14.54 17.89 7.49
N LYS A 28 -13.54 17.54 6.66
CA LYS A 28 -13.33 16.17 6.16
C LYS A 28 -12.70 15.27 7.21
N ARG A 29 -13.22 14.04 7.32
CA ARG A 29 -12.76 13.04 8.28
C ARG A 29 -11.94 11.96 7.61
N TYR A 30 -10.66 11.90 8.00
CA TYR A 30 -9.71 10.90 7.55
C TYR A 30 -9.60 9.78 8.58
N ALA A 31 -9.58 8.54 8.10
CA ALA A 31 -9.31 7.37 8.92
C ALA A 31 -8.14 6.55 8.37
N ILE A 32 -7.32 6.03 9.27
CA ILE A 32 -6.39 4.94 8.99
C ILE A 32 -7.02 3.65 9.54
N ILE A 33 -7.22 2.66 8.68
CA ILE A 33 -7.92 1.43 9.06
C ILE A 33 -7.07 0.21 8.73
N ALA A 34 -6.90 -0.67 9.70
CA ALA A 34 -6.39 -2.02 9.50
C ALA A 34 -7.51 -3.04 9.75
N VAL A 35 -7.55 -4.13 8.98
CA VAL A 35 -8.51 -5.24 9.20
C VAL A 35 -7.73 -6.53 9.40
N VAL A 36 -7.94 -7.19 10.53
CA VAL A 36 -7.18 -8.37 10.98
C VAL A 36 -8.12 -9.43 11.54
N ASP A 37 -7.73 -10.71 11.51
CA ASP A 37 -8.54 -11.77 12.16
C ASP A 37 -8.53 -11.60 13.68
N SER A 38 -7.33 -11.43 14.22
CA SER A 38 -7.06 -11.04 15.60
C SER A 38 -5.61 -10.54 15.70
N ILE A 39 -5.30 -9.68 16.67
CA ILE A 39 -3.93 -9.23 16.93
C ILE A 39 -3.29 -10.13 18.00
N PRO A 40 -2.28 -10.95 17.67
CA PRO A 40 -1.54 -11.69 18.69
C PRO A 40 -0.77 -10.72 19.61
N PRO A 41 -0.65 -11.01 20.92
CA PRO A 41 0.09 -10.15 21.85
C PRO A 41 1.52 -9.84 21.36
N GLY A 42 1.89 -8.57 21.35
CA GLY A 42 3.23 -8.10 20.95
C GLY A 42 3.51 -8.09 19.45
N LYS A 43 2.71 -8.80 18.64
CA LYS A 43 2.83 -8.77 17.18
C LYS A 43 2.35 -7.41 16.67
N TYR A 44 3.05 -6.86 15.69
CA TYR A 44 2.76 -5.57 15.05
C TYR A 44 2.85 -4.34 15.98
N LYS A 45 3.23 -4.50 17.25
CA LYS A 45 3.13 -3.44 18.26
C LYS A 45 3.84 -2.17 17.85
N PHE A 46 5.06 -2.26 17.33
CA PHE A 46 5.80 -1.08 16.87
C PHE A 46 5.05 -0.35 15.75
N ALA A 47 4.59 -1.09 14.75
CA ALA A 47 3.85 -0.54 13.63
C ALA A 47 2.56 0.15 14.09
N THR A 48 1.73 -0.56 14.87
CA THR A 48 0.45 -0.03 15.36
C THR A 48 0.63 1.15 16.33
N ASP A 49 1.64 1.13 17.20
CA ASP A 49 1.94 2.24 18.11
C ASP A 49 2.27 3.53 17.33
N THR A 50 3.11 3.44 16.28
CA THR A 50 3.47 4.61 15.47
C THR A 50 2.27 5.18 14.72
N VAL A 51 1.41 4.33 14.15
CA VAL A 51 0.18 4.77 13.45
C VAL A 51 -0.81 5.39 14.44
N HIS A 52 -0.98 4.80 15.62
CA HIS A 52 -1.88 5.32 16.64
C HIS A 52 -1.43 6.70 17.12
N CYS A 53 -0.14 6.86 17.43
CA CYS A 53 0.43 8.14 17.85
C CYS A 53 0.28 9.22 16.77
N TYR A 54 0.58 8.86 15.51
CA TYR A 54 0.44 9.76 14.36
C TYR A 54 -1.00 10.23 14.19
N SER A 55 -1.96 9.31 14.34
CA SER A 55 -3.38 9.63 14.20
C SER A 55 -3.85 10.60 15.29
N HIS A 56 -3.38 10.46 16.54
CA HIS A 56 -3.66 11.44 17.60
C HIS A 56 -3.04 12.82 17.29
N ALA A 57 -1.79 12.85 16.82
CA ALA A 57 -1.10 14.10 16.53
C ALA A 57 -1.77 14.92 15.41
N PHE A 58 -2.39 14.24 14.44
CA PHE A 58 -3.10 14.87 13.31
C PHE A 58 -4.63 14.89 13.46
N ASN A 59 -5.17 14.40 14.57
CA ASN A 59 -6.61 14.26 14.80
C ASN A 59 -7.32 13.43 13.69
N TYR A 60 -6.68 12.34 13.27
CA TYR A 60 -7.28 11.33 12.41
C TYR A 60 -7.89 10.20 13.22
N THR A 61 -8.88 9.52 12.64
CA THR A 61 -9.43 8.29 13.22
C THR A 61 -8.48 7.13 12.95
N TYR A 62 -8.09 6.38 13.97
CA TYR A 62 -7.38 5.11 13.80
C TYR A 62 -8.23 3.95 14.32
N VAL A 63 -8.43 2.94 13.47
CA VAL A 63 -9.20 1.75 13.83
C VAL A 63 -8.46 0.51 13.39
N THR A 64 -8.30 -0.45 14.30
CA THR A 64 -8.00 -1.82 13.92
C THR A 64 -9.26 -2.66 14.09
N VAL A 65 -9.85 -3.06 12.97
CA VAL A 65 -11.03 -3.93 12.94
C VAL A 65 -10.57 -5.37 13.12
N GLU A 66 -10.80 -5.93 14.31
CA GLU A 66 -10.61 -7.35 14.58
C GLU A 66 -11.87 -8.12 14.18
N MET A 67 -11.78 -8.93 13.12
CA MET A 67 -12.94 -9.61 12.51
C MET A 67 -13.71 -10.49 13.52
N LYS A 68 -13.02 -11.09 14.49
CA LYS A 68 -13.65 -11.89 15.56
C LYS A 68 -14.57 -11.09 16.47
N ASN A 69 -14.34 -9.78 16.59
CA ASN A 69 -15.15 -8.88 17.41
C ASN A 69 -16.36 -8.31 16.65
N GLU A 70 -16.48 -8.61 15.35
CA GLU A 70 -17.51 -8.07 14.45
C GLU A 70 -18.37 -9.21 13.82
N PRO A 71 -19.10 -9.99 14.64
CA PRO A 71 -19.79 -11.20 14.17
C PRO A 71 -20.91 -10.92 13.17
N GLU A 72 -21.57 -9.76 13.23
CA GLU A 72 -22.63 -9.41 12.29
C GLU A 72 -22.06 -9.13 10.88
N ILE A 73 -20.94 -8.44 10.79
CA ILE A 73 -20.21 -8.27 9.52
C ILE A 73 -19.68 -9.62 9.02
N GLY A 74 -19.16 -10.45 9.93
CA GLY A 74 -18.74 -11.82 9.61
C GLY A 74 -19.86 -12.71 9.05
N LYS A 75 -21.13 -12.41 9.33
CA LYS A 75 -22.25 -13.10 8.68
C LYS A 75 -22.40 -12.72 7.20
N MET A 76 -21.92 -11.55 6.77
CA MET A 76 -22.03 -11.09 5.38
C MET A 76 -20.81 -11.49 4.54
N CYS A 77 -19.62 -11.53 5.14
CA CYS A 77 -18.37 -11.82 4.45
C CYS A 77 -18.05 -13.33 4.47
N LYS A 78 -18.41 -14.03 3.38
CA LYS A 78 -18.37 -15.50 3.26
C LYS A 78 -17.17 -16.06 2.49
N GLN A 79 -16.21 -15.24 2.14
CA GLN A 79 -14.97 -15.70 1.51
C GLN A 79 -14.20 -16.56 2.51
N SER A 80 -13.50 -17.61 2.04
CA SER A 80 -12.73 -18.48 2.96
C SER A 80 -11.30 -18.01 3.19
N ASP A 81 -10.76 -17.21 2.27
CA ASP A 81 -9.43 -16.63 2.39
C ASP A 81 -9.50 -15.26 3.07
N ILE A 82 -8.84 -15.13 4.21
CA ILE A 82 -8.76 -13.89 5.00
C ILE A 82 -8.32 -12.68 4.16
N MET A 83 -7.44 -12.88 3.17
CA MET A 83 -6.95 -11.81 2.30
C MET A 83 -8.05 -11.22 1.41
N PHE A 84 -9.13 -11.97 1.16
CA PHE A 84 -10.33 -11.49 0.48
C PHE A 84 -11.43 -11.05 1.46
N VAL A 85 -11.57 -11.74 2.60
CA VAL A 85 -12.55 -11.41 3.65
C VAL A 85 -12.36 -9.98 4.13
N ARG A 86 -11.10 -9.55 4.31
CA ARG A 86 -10.77 -8.19 4.78
C ARG A 86 -11.36 -7.07 3.93
N HIS A 87 -11.45 -7.27 2.61
CA HIS A 87 -12.03 -6.28 1.69
C HIS A 87 -13.54 -6.16 1.90
N CYS A 88 -14.23 -7.28 2.12
CA CYS A 88 -15.64 -7.27 2.48
C CYS A 88 -15.87 -6.63 3.85
N PHE A 89 -15.08 -7.00 4.87
CA PHE A 89 -15.20 -6.40 6.21
C PHE A 89 -15.01 -4.89 6.17
N LEU A 90 -13.99 -4.41 5.46
CA LEU A 90 -13.76 -2.99 5.28
C LEU A 90 -14.95 -2.30 4.61
N ALA A 91 -15.54 -2.91 3.58
CA ALA A 91 -16.70 -2.36 2.90
C ALA A 91 -17.93 -2.25 3.81
N GLU A 92 -18.25 -3.29 4.57
CA GLU A 92 -19.43 -3.30 5.46
C GLU A 92 -19.22 -2.41 6.70
N TYR A 93 -18.01 -2.41 7.28
CA TYR A 93 -17.66 -1.48 8.34
C TYR A 93 -17.88 -0.03 7.89
N LEU A 94 -17.39 0.34 6.71
CA LEU A 94 -17.54 1.69 6.17
C LEU A 94 -18.96 2.05 5.73
N GLU A 95 -19.82 1.06 5.49
CA GLU A 95 -21.26 1.30 5.26
C GLU A 95 -21.96 1.73 6.56
N LEU A 96 -21.50 1.25 7.72
CA LEU A 96 -21.96 1.67 9.04
C LEU A 96 -21.33 2.99 9.49
N HIS A 97 -20.12 3.30 8.99
CA HIS A 97 -19.33 4.47 9.35
C HIS A 97 -19.22 5.51 8.22
N LYS A 98 -20.38 5.99 7.74
CA LYS A 98 -20.47 6.97 6.63
C LYS A 98 -19.95 8.36 7.00
N GLU A 99 -19.69 8.61 8.26
CA GLU A 99 -19.10 9.84 8.76
C GLU A 99 -17.60 9.97 8.44
N ILE A 100 -16.93 8.88 8.07
CA ILE A 100 -15.55 8.86 7.55
C ILE A 100 -15.60 9.20 6.07
N ASP A 101 -14.89 10.24 5.62
CA ASP A 101 -14.84 10.67 4.23
C ASP A 101 -13.74 9.95 3.43
N TYR A 102 -12.58 9.75 4.05
CA TYR A 102 -11.37 9.23 3.40
C TYR A 102 -10.73 8.15 4.25
N VAL A 103 -10.30 7.07 3.60
CA VAL A 103 -9.73 5.90 4.27
C VAL A 103 -8.39 5.56 3.66
N LEU A 104 -7.36 5.59 4.48
CA LEU A 104 -6.10 4.92 4.21
C LEU A 104 -6.15 3.53 4.86
N PHE A 105 -6.35 2.50 4.05
CA PHE A 105 -6.20 1.13 4.52
C PHE A 105 -4.71 0.77 4.62
N VAL A 106 -4.31 0.07 5.69
CA VAL A 106 -2.95 -0.46 5.87
C VAL A 106 -2.97 -1.84 6.50
N ASP A 107 -2.02 -2.69 6.12
CA ASP A 107 -1.68 -3.89 6.87
C ASP A 107 -1.12 -3.51 8.25
N ALA A 108 -1.38 -4.36 9.25
CA ALA A 108 -1.00 -4.09 10.64
C ALA A 108 0.52 -3.94 10.85
N ASP A 109 1.36 -4.44 9.94
CA ASP A 109 2.82 -4.30 9.96
C ASP A 109 3.34 -3.06 9.21
N THR A 110 2.48 -2.08 8.98
CA THR A 110 2.83 -0.77 8.39
C THR A 110 3.12 0.25 9.49
N ALA A 111 4.35 0.78 9.51
CA ALA A 111 4.78 1.78 10.48
C ALA A 111 4.84 3.19 9.87
N VAL A 112 4.50 4.21 10.67
CA VAL A 112 4.78 5.61 10.36
C VAL A 112 6.24 5.89 10.68
N ILE A 113 7.07 5.99 9.64
CA ILE A 113 8.51 6.20 9.80
C ILE A 113 8.88 7.68 9.77
N ASN A 114 8.12 8.48 9.03
CA ASN A 114 8.28 9.92 8.96
C ASN A 114 6.92 10.58 9.20
N PRO A 115 6.67 11.12 10.41
CA PRO A 115 5.35 11.64 10.78
C PRO A 115 5.07 13.02 10.17
N TYR A 116 6.00 13.62 9.42
CA TYR A 116 5.87 14.98 8.91
C TYR A 116 5.04 15.09 7.63
N HIS A 117 4.49 13.98 7.14
CA HIS A 117 3.55 13.97 6.03
C HIS A 117 2.10 13.95 6.53
N SER A 118 1.24 14.70 5.86
CA SER A 118 -0.20 14.64 6.05
C SER A 118 -0.85 13.59 5.14
N LEU A 119 -1.95 12.97 5.59
CA LEU A 119 -2.77 12.13 4.73
C LEU A 119 -3.34 12.90 3.52
N VAL A 120 -3.61 14.20 3.68
CA VAL A 120 -4.14 15.06 2.60
C VAL A 120 -3.21 15.10 1.40
N GLU A 121 -1.89 14.99 1.62
CA GLU A 121 -0.88 14.97 0.54
C GLU A 121 -1.10 13.81 -0.43
N PHE A 122 -1.55 12.66 0.06
CA PHE A 122 -1.66 11.42 -0.72
C PHE A 122 -3.10 11.04 -1.09
N ALA A 123 -4.09 11.74 -0.53
CA ALA A 123 -5.51 11.43 -0.70
C ALA A 123 -5.96 11.46 -2.18
N PRO A 124 -7.04 10.74 -2.52
CA PRO A 124 -7.71 10.87 -3.82
C PRO A 124 -8.12 12.32 -4.11
N ARG A 125 -7.84 12.80 -5.33
CA ARG A 125 -8.08 14.18 -5.78
C ARG A 125 -9.06 14.23 -6.93
N GLY A 126 -9.81 15.32 -7.06
CA GLY A 126 -10.77 15.51 -8.17
C GLY A 126 -11.76 14.34 -8.27
N ASN A 127 -11.81 13.69 -9.43
CA ASN A 127 -12.69 12.54 -9.71
C ASN A 127 -12.16 11.19 -9.20
N GLU A 128 -10.95 11.14 -8.61
CA GLU A 128 -10.39 9.89 -8.09
C GLU A 128 -11.22 9.35 -6.92
N GLU A 129 -11.49 8.06 -6.92
CA GLU A 129 -12.23 7.35 -5.87
C GLU A 129 -11.33 6.39 -5.10
N PHE A 130 -10.43 5.68 -5.79
CA PHE A 130 -9.65 4.59 -5.21
C PHE A 130 -8.21 4.55 -5.74
N LEU A 131 -7.22 4.69 -4.85
CA LEU A 131 -5.80 4.63 -5.18
C LEU A 131 -5.17 3.35 -4.62
N LEU A 132 -4.45 2.63 -5.47
CA LEU A 132 -3.54 1.55 -5.09
C LEU A 132 -2.12 1.91 -5.51
N TYR A 133 -1.16 1.00 -5.32
CA TYR A 133 0.22 1.24 -5.71
C TYR A 133 0.88 0.01 -6.30
N SER A 134 1.74 0.21 -7.30
CA SER A 134 2.62 -0.85 -7.80
C SER A 134 3.71 -1.14 -6.77
N ARG A 135 3.96 -2.39 -6.42
CA ARG A 135 5.02 -2.72 -5.46
C ARG A 135 6.39 -2.46 -6.08
N ILE A 136 7.37 -2.00 -5.32
CA ILE A 136 8.66 -1.57 -5.91
C ILE A 136 9.48 -2.76 -6.41
N PHE A 137 9.43 -3.89 -5.72
CA PHE A 137 10.37 -4.99 -5.93
C PHE A 137 9.87 -6.15 -6.79
N ASN A 138 8.62 -6.12 -7.27
CA ASN A 138 8.00 -7.09 -8.19
C ASN A 138 6.86 -6.41 -8.99
N TYR A 139 5.98 -7.15 -9.68
CA TYR A 139 4.93 -6.60 -10.55
C TYR A 139 3.55 -6.50 -9.88
N GLU A 140 3.44 -6.77 -8.59
CA GLU A 140 2.19 -6.67 -7.85
C GLU A 140 1.60 -5.26 -7.93
N ILE A 141 0.28 -5.17 -8.10
CA ILE A 141 -0.50 -4.10 -7.47
C ILE A 141 -0.68 -4.52 -6.03
N ALA A 142 0.08 -3.90 -5.13
CA ALA A 142 0.11 -4.31 -3.74
C ALA A 142 -1.20 -3.92 -3.04
N CYS A 143 -1.71 -4.85 -2.24
CA CYS A 143 -2.94 -4.75 -1.49
C CYS A 143 -2.70 -4.55 0.01
N GLY A 144 -1.43 -4.41 0.44
CA GLY A 144 -1.08 -4.09 1.83
C GLY A 144 -1.41 -2.65 2.24
N SER A 145 -1.78 -1.79 1.27
CA SER A 145 -2.34 -0.47 1.54
C SER A 145 -3.06 0.08 0.30
N PHE A 146 -4.11 0.86 0.51
CA PHE A 146 -4.80 1.62 -0.53
C PHE A 146 -5.51 2.83 0.09
N PHE A 147 -5.67 3.90 -0.69
CA PHE A 147 -6.23 5.16 -0.22
C PHE A 147 -7.45 5.53 -1.06
N PHE A 148 -8.61 5.69 -0.44
CA PHE A 148 -9.86 5.87 -1.17
C PHE A 148 -10.84 6.80 -0.44
N LYS A 149 -11.79 7.34 -1.20
CA LYS A 149 -12.98 8.02 -0.66
C LYS A 149 -13.97 6.97 -0.16
N ASN A 150 -14.57 7.17 1.00
CA ASN A 150 -15.65 6.31 1.48
C ASN A 150 -16.98 6.59 0.74
N SER A 151 -16.99 6.30 -0.55
CA SER A 151 -18.15 6.44 -1.42
C SER A 151 -18.83 5.08 -1.65
N ASN A 152 -20.05 5.12 -2.18
CA ASN A 152 -20.71 3.90 -2.66
C ASN A 152 -19.88 3.19 -3.74
N TYR A 153 -19.15 3.95 -4.56
CA TYR A 153 -18.25 3.41 -5.56
C TYR A 153 -17.15 2.55 -4.92
N SER A 154 -16.40 3.12 -3.97
CA SER A 154 -15.29 2.42 -3.33
C SER A 154 -15.74 1.21 -2.50
N ARG A 155 -16.86 1.31 -1.78
CA ARG A 155 -17.41 0.16 -1.04
C ARG A 155 -17.89 -0.94 -1.99
N THR A 156 -18.46 -0.59 -3.14
CA THR A 156 -18.82 -1.58 -4.17
C THR A 156 -17.57 -2.23 -4.77
N PHE A 157 -16.53 -1.44 -5.04
CA PHE A 157 -15.24 -1.94 -5.53
C PHE A 157 -14.61 -2.96 -4.56
N LEU A 158 -14.61 -2.67 -3.25
CA LEU A 158 -14.14 -3.58 -2.21
C LEU A 158 -14.96 -4.89 -2.15
N ARG A 159 -16.29 -4.81 -2.29
CA ARG A 159 -17.17 -6.00 -2.35
C ARG A 159 -16.88 -6.85 -3.60
N ASP A 160 -16.71 -6.21 -4.75
CA ASP A 160 -16.34 -6.89 -5.99
C ASP A 160 -14.97 -7.57 -5.84
N PHE A 161 -14.02 -6.90 -5.18
CA PHE A 161 -12.70 -7.47 -4.93
C PHE A 161 -12.77 -8.66 -3.98
N ALA A 162 -13.51 -8.57 -2.88
CA ALA A 162 -13.75 -9.72 -2.00
C ALA A 162 -14.39 -10.88 -2.77
N ASN A 163 -15.42 -10.63 -3.58
CA ASN A 163 -16.12 -11.65 -4.34
C ASN A 163 -15.30 -12.24 -5.48
N PHE A 164 -14.23 -11.57 -5.92
CA PHE A 164 -13.29 -12.14 -6.88
C PHE A 164 -12.61 -13.41 -6.36
N TYR A 165 -12.62 -13.65 -5.05
CA TYR A 165 -12.25 -14.92 -4.43
C TYR A 165 -12.88 -16.13 -5.14
N TYR A 166 -14.14 -16.05 -5.55
CA TYR A 166 -14.85 -17.17 -6.19
C TYR A 166 -14.45 -17.41 -7.66
N LYS A 167 -13.60 -16.54 -8.22
CA LYS A 167 -13.08 -16.63 -9.59
C LYS A 167 -11.60 -16.99 -9.66
N VAL A 168 -10.88 -16.97 -8.55
CA VAL A 168 -9.46 -17.37 -8.53
C VAL A 168 -9.34 -18.87 -8.85
N PRO A 169 -8.21 -19.31 -9.45
CA PRO A 169 -8.03 -20.71 -9.77
C PRO A 169 -7.84 -21.56 -8.51
N LYS A 170 -8.03 -22.89 -8.64
CA LYS A 170 -7.79 -23.85 -7.55
C LYS A 170 -6.30 -24.11 -7.30
N SER A 171 -5.45 -23.70 -8.24
CA SER A 171 -3.98 -23.72 -8.16
C SER A 171 -3.47 -22.66 -7.16
N MET A 172 -2.15 -22.50 -7.03
CA MET A 172 -1.61 -21.40 -6.22
C MET A 172 -1.98 -20.07 -6.90
N TYR A 173 -2.81 -19.22 -6.28
CA TYR A 173 -3.35 -18.03 -6.97
C TYR A 173 -2.71 -16.69 -6.55
N GLY A 174 -1.73 -16.66 -5.65
CA GLY A 174 -1.04 -15.42 -5.26
C GLY A 174 -1.86 -14.47 -4.38
N ARG A 175 -2.96 -14.96 -3.79
CA ARG A 175 -3.88 -14.20 -2.92
C ARG A 175 -4.48 -12.97 -3.64
N ASP A 176 -4.78 -11.92 -2.91
CA ASP A 176 -5.46 -10.73 -3.40
C ASP A 176 -4.57 -9.83 -4.27
N ASN A 177 -3.24 -9.81 -4.04
CA ASN A 177 -2.27 -9.06 -4.86
C ASN A 177 -2.22 -9.50 -6.34
N ALA A 178 -2.35 -10.80 -6.60
CA ALA A 178 -2.45 -11.31 -7.97
C ALA A 178 -3.89 -11.14 -8.51
N ALA A 179 -4.89 -11.44 -7.69
CA ALA A 179 -6.29 -11.38 -8.10
C ALA A 179 -6.80 -9.98 -8.48
N ILE A 180 -6.29 -8.91 -7.85
CA ILE A 180 -6.68 -7.53 -8.17
C ILE A 180 -6.36 -7.18 -9.62
N GLN A 181 -5.27 -7.70 -10.18
CA GLN A 181 -4.86 -7.44 -11.55
C GLN A 181 -5.82 -8.08 -12.55
N ALA A 182 -6.32 -9.28 -12.24
CA ALA A 182 -7.41 -9.93 -12.96
C ALA A 182 -8.74 -9.18 -12.84
N LEU A 183 -9.10 -8.78 -11.63
CA LEU A 183 -10.30 -7.97 -11.40
C LEU A 183 -10.28 -6.69 -12.24
N PHE A 184 -9.16 -5.98 -12.27
CA PHE A 184 -9.03 -4.73 -13.03
C PHE A 184 -9.34 -4.94 -14.51
N LEU A 185 -8.71 -5.94 -15.14
CA LEU A 185 -8.98 -6.22 -16.55
C LEU A 185 -10.42 -6.67 -16.78
N GLU A 186 -10.97 -7.57 -15.96
CA GLU A 186 -12.37 -8.01 -16.10
C GLU A 186 -13.38 -6.86 -15.91
N LYS A 187 -13.09 -5.93 -15.00
CA LYS A 187 -13.99 -4.85 -14.63
C LYS A 187 -13.90 -3.66 -15.58
N PHE A 188 -12.68 -3.25 -15.95
CA PHE A 188 -12.41 -1.99 -16.66
C PHE A 188 -12.06 -2.19 -18.15
N GLU A 189 -11.57 -3.35 -18.57
CA GLU A 189 -11.23 -3.64 -19.97
C GLU A 189 -11.98 -4.87 -20.48
N LYS A 190 -13.24 -4.64 -20.88
CA LYS A 190 -14.18 -5.71 -21.24
C LYS A 190 -14.07 -6.18 -22.68
N THR A 191 -13.48 -5.38 -23.57
CA THR A 191 -13.56 -5.61 -25.02
C THR A 191 -12.21 -5.90 -25.65
N ARG A 192 -11.13 -5.28 -25.18
CA ARG A 192 -9.78 -5.50 -25.72
C ARG A 192 -9.07 -6.64 -24.98
N PHE A 193 -8.02 -7.15 -25.62
CA PHE A 193 -7.09 -8.14 -25.06
C PHE A 193 -7.72 -9.47 -24.62
N LEU A 194 -8.85 -9.87 -25.20
CA LEU A 194 -9.56 -11.09 -24.78
C LEU A 194 -8.72 -12.35 -24.96
N ASP A 195 -7.95 -12.45 -26.05
CA ASP A 195 -7.13 -13.61 -26.35
C ASP A 195 -5.79 -13.61 -25.62
N GLU A 196 -5.25 -12.42 -25.36
CA GLU A 196 -4.08 -12.18 -24.52
C GLU A 196 -4.37 -12.62 -23.08
N ARG A 197 -5.53 -12.24 -22.55
CA ARG A 197 -5.95 -12.62 -21.20
C ARG A 197 -5.99 -14.14 -21.04
N LYS A 198 -6.47 -14.87 -22.04
CA LYS A 198 -6.49 -16.35 -21.99
C LYS A 198 -5.12 -16.93 -21.72
N ILE A 199 -4.05 -16.36 -22.29
CA ILE A 199 -2.67 -16.78 -22.04
C ILE A 199 -2.31 -16.57 -20.56
N CYS A 200 -2.56 -15.37 -20.02
CA CYS A 200 -2.29 -15.08 -18.62
C CYS A 200 -3.08 -16.02 -17.69
N TYR A 201 -4.37 -16.27 -17.96
CA TYR A 201 -5.17 -17.21 -17.18
C TYR A 201 -4.70 -18.67 -17.33
N GLU A 202 -4.13 -19.07 -18.47
CA GLU A 202 -3.56 -20.42 -18.62
C GLU A 202 -2.38 -20.65 -17.69
N VAL A 203 -1.52 -19.63 -17.52
CA VAL A 203 -0.43 -19.63 -16.52
C VAL A 203 -1.02 -19.69 -15.12
N TRP A 204 -1.96 -18.79 -14.80
CA TRP A 204 -2.56 -18.72 -13.47
C TRP A 204 -3.30 -19.99 -13.06
N ASN A 205 -3.98 -20.66 -13.99
CA ASN A 205 -4.69 -21.90 -13.72
C ASN A 205 -3.76 -23.09 -13.41
N LYS A 206 -2.47 -22.99 -13.75
CA LYS A 206 -1.48 -24.08 -13.61
C LYS A 206 -0.41 -23.79 -12.57
N SER A 207 -0.39 -22.60 -11.98
CA SER A 207 0.62 -22.12 -11.04
C SER A 207 0.74 -22.98 -9.77
N GLN A 208 1.97 -23.21 -9.35
CA GLN A 208 2.32 -24.06 -8.22
C GLN A 208 3.20 -23.34 -7.21
N ASN A 209 3.92 -22.31 -7.64
CA ASN A 209 4.88 -21.57 -6.84
C ASN A 209 4.81 -20.05 -7.14
N TRP A 210 5.69 -19.28 -6.48
CA TRP A 210 5.73 -17.82 -6.66
C TRP A 210 6.30 -17.38 -8.01
N ASP A 211 7.17 -18.17 -8.64
CA ASP A 211 7.68 -17.84 -9.97
C ASP A 211 6.54 -17.90 -10.99
N ASP A 212 5.67 -18.92 -10.93
CA ASP A 212 4.47 -19.00 -11.78
C ASP A 212 3.50 -17.83 -11.54
N ILE A 213 3.42 -17.33 -10.29
CA ILE A 213 2.64 -16.13 -9.98
C ILE A 213 3.28 -14.90 -10.61
N TRP A 214 4.59 -14.73 -10.56
CA TRP A 214 5.27 -13.61 -11.19
C TRP A 214 5.13 -13.62 -12.71
N ASP A 215 5.15 -14.80 -13.36
CA ASP A 215 4.83 -14.94 -14.79
C ASP A 215 3.41 -14.45 -15.11
N PHE A 216 2.44 -14.86 -14.28
CA PHE A 216 1.07 -14.38 -14.38
C PHE A 216 0.97 -12.85 -14.19
N GLU A 217 1.58 -12.31 -13.13
CA GLU A 217 1.55 -10.88 -12.82
C GLU A 217 2.23 -10.06 -13.92
N ALA A 218 3.35 -10.52 -14.46
CA ALA A 218 4.02 -9.87 -15.59
C ALA A 218 3.11 -9.82 -16.82
N CYS A 219 2.44 -10.94 -17.13
CA CYS A 219 1.45 -11.02 -18.21
C CYS A 219 0.28 -10.04 -18.00
N MET A 220 -0.29 -10.00 -16.79
CA MET A 220 -1.42 -9.13 -16.48
C MET A 220 -1.04 -7.65 -16.48
N MET A 221 0.11 -7.30 -15.89
CA MET A 221 0.63 -5.93 -15.91
C MET A 221 0.89 -5.43 -17.33
N CYS A 222 1.41 -6.29 -18.24
CA CYS A 222 1.58 -5.93 -19.65
C CYS A 222 0.25 -5.46 -20.28
N LEU A 223 -0.86 -6.13 -19.94
CA LEU A 223 -2.18 -5.77 -20.44
C LEU A 223 -2.76 -4.54 -19.74
N LEU A 224 -2.56 -4.42 -18.43
CA LEU A 224 -3.01 -3.26 -17.65
C LEU A 224 -2.34 -1.96 -18.10
N GLU A 225 -1.04 -1.99 -18.40
CA GLU A 225 -0.33 -0.84 -18.95
C GLU A 225 -0.88 -0.41 -20.31
N LYS A 226 -1.28 -1.37 -21.17
CA LYS A 226 -1.92 -1.09 -22.46
C LYS A 226 -3.38 -0.65 -22.35
N ALA A 227 -4.06 -1.02 -21.26
CA ALA A 227 -5.44 -0.67 -20.97
C ALA A 227 -5.57 0.68 -20.24
N SER A 228 -4.52 1.13 -19.53
CA SER A 228 -4.48 2.39 -18.79
C SER A 228 -4.87 3.59 -19.67
N GLU A 229 -5.68 4.48 -19.10
CA GLU A 229 -6.10 5.75 -19.73
C GLU A 229 -4.98 6.79 -19.76
N THR A 230 -3.96 6.64 -18.90
CA THR A 230 -2.77 7.50 -18.83
C THR A 230 -1.51 6.81 -19.37
N PRO A 231 -0.60 7.56 -20.01
CA PRO A 231 0.66 6.99 -20.48
C PRO A 231 1.62 6.71 -19.32
N ILE A 232 2.50 5.71 -19.50
CA ILE A 232 3.48 5.24 -18.51
C ILE A 232 4.37 6.38 -17.97
N SER A 233 4.66 7.39 -18.79
CA SER A 233 5.47 8.56 -18.40
C SER A 233 4.89 9.36 -17.23
N THR A 234 3.58 9.28 -17.01
CA THR A 234 2.90 9.91 -15.85
C THR A 234 3.23 9.22 -14.54
N LYS A 235 3.80 8.01 -14.57
CA LYS A 235 4.00 7.12 -13.42
C LYS A 235 2.68 6.81 -12.70
N LEU A 236 1.55 6.91 -13.39
CA LEU A 236 0.22 6.55 -12.91
C LEU A 236 -0.46 5.69 -13.98
N MET A 237 -1.16 4.64 -13.56
CA MET A 237 -2.15 4.00 -14.41
C MET A 237 -3.54 4.38 -13.94
N THR A 238 -4.43 4.72 -14.86
CA THR A 238 -5.78 5.19 -14.55
C THR A 238 -6.83 4.37 -15.27
N PHE A 239 -7.95 4.13 -14.59
CA PHE A 239 -9.06 3.31 -15.07
C PHE A 239 -10.39 3.92 -14.66
N ASP A 240 -11.43 3.60 -15.43
CA ASP A 240 -12.81 4.03 -15.20
C ASP A 240 -12.96 5.56 -15.15
N ASN A 241 -12.43 6.22 -16.18
CA ASN A 241 -12.40 7.68 -16.34
C ASN A 241 -11.67 8.38 -15.19
N GLY A 242 -10.50 7.86 -14.83
CA GLY A 242 -9.65 8.37 -13.76
C GLY A 242 -10.16 8.14 -12.33
N LYS A 243 -11.19 7.33 -12.13
CA LYS A 243 -11.70 7.01 -10.78
C LYS A 243 -10.79 6.07 -10.01
N VAL A 244 -10.14 5.13 -10.69
CA VAL A 244 -9.21 4.19 -10.07
C VAL A 244 -7.80 4.49 -10.56
N VAL A 245 -6.87 4.62 -9.62
CA VAL A 245 -5.49 5.00 -9.90
C VAL A 245 -4.53 4.00 -9.28
N VAL A 246 -3.58 3.50 -10.07
CA VAL A 246 -2.43 2.74 -9.56
C VAL A 246 -1.21 3.65 -9.59
N VAL A 247 -0.70 3.97 -8.41
CA VAL A 247 0.47 4.82 -8.22
C VAL A 247 1.75 4.05 -8.53
N GLY A 248 2.51 4.52 -9.52
CA GLY A 248 3.73 3.86 -10.00
C GLY A 248 4.88 3.85 -8.99
N LYS A 249 5.88 3.00 -9.24
CA LYS A 249 7.00 2.68 -8.33
C LYS A 249 7.80 3.92 -7.88
N GLU A 250 8.00 4.87 -8.78
CA GLU A 250 8.83 6.08 -8.59
C GLU A 250 8.00 7.38 -8.60
N SER A 251 6.69 7.27 -8.32
CA SER A 251 5.77 8.41 -8.25
C SER A 251 5.91 9.14 -6.92
N GLU A 252 5.82 10.47 -6.96
CA GLU A 252 5.79 11.32 -5.75
C GLU A 252 4.47 11.20 -4.97
N ARG A 253 3.41 10.63 -5.58
CA ARG A 253 2.13 10.36 -4.91
C ARG A 253 2.14 9.09 -4.06
N ARG A 254 3.26 8.37 -4.03
CA ARG A 254 3.41 7.14 -3.26
C ARG A 254 3.57 7.46 -1.77
N TRP A 255 2.70 6.88 -0.94
CA TRP A 255 2.72 7.04 0.51
C TRP A 255 3.47 5.90 1.24
N ILE A 256 3.72 4.78 0.56
CA ILE A 256 4.23 3.54 1.18
C ILE A 256 5.24 2.79 0.31
N ARG A 257 6.19 2.12 0.98
CA ARG A 257 7.07 1.11 0.38
C ARG A 257 7.50 0.08 1.43
N ASP A 258 7.98 -1.08 0.99
CA ASP A 258 8.61 -2.03 1.91
C ASP A 258 9.96 -1.50 2.42
N GLY A 259 10.20 -1.60 3.73
CA GLY A 259 11.40 -1.02 4.36
C GLY A 259 12.71 -1.69 3.91
N HIS A 260 12.68 -3.01 3.73
CA HIS A 260 13.87 -3.81 3.40
C HIS A 260 14.53 -3.41 2.07
N ILE A 261 13.79 -2.79 1.14
CA ILE A 261 14.28 -2.39 -0.19
C ILE A 261 15.45 -1.40 -0.10
N THR A 262 15.48 -0.60 0.97
CA THR A 262 16.52 0.40 1.22
C THR A 262 17.28 0.11 2.51
N ASN A 263 17.34 -1.16 2.93
CA ASN A 263 17.92 -1.55 4.23
C ASN A 263 17.30 -0.77 5.41
N HIS A 264 16.00 -0.48 5.34
CA HIS A 264 15.25 0.30 6.33
C HIS A 264 15.69 1.76 6.50
N LEU A 265 16.61 2.24 5.66
CA LEU A 265 16.97 3.65 5.56
C LEU A 265 15.81 4.43 4.96
N PHE A 266 15.62 5.68 5.37
CA PHE A 266 14.54 6.54 4.89
C PHE A 266 15.00 8.00 4.75
N CYS A 267 14.24 8.79 4.02
CA CYS A 267 14.50 10.22 3.83
C CYS A 267 13.22 11.05 3.99
N LYS A 268 13.32 12.37 3.87
CA LYS A 268 12.18 13.31 3.98
C LYS A 268 11.01 13.10 3.01
N LYS A 269 11.14 12.24 2.00
CA LYS A 269 10.08 11.89 1.04
C LYS A 269 9.35 10.58 1.41
N ASP A 270 9.88 9.81 2.36
CA ASP A 270 9.23 8.59 2.82
C ASP A 270 8.17 8.93 3.86
N PHE A 271 7.08 8.17 3.93
CA PHE A 271 6.03 8.31 4.94
C PHE A 271 5.84 7.00 5.71
N LEU A 272 5.21 6.01 5.06
CA LEU A 272 4.97 4.69 5.63
C LEU A 272 5.98 3.67 5.13
N LEU A 273 6.48 2.83 6.03
CA LEU A 273 7.23 1.63 5.65
C LEU A 273 6.48 0.36 6.08
N HIS A 274 6.38 -0.58 5.15
CA HIS A 274 5.72 -1.88 5.33
C HIS A 274 6.72 -2.97 5.77
N GLY A 275 6.24 -3.93 6.55
CA GLY A 275 6.96 -5.17 6.92
C GLY A 275 7.49 -5.25 8.36
N TYR A 276 6.95 -4.47 9.29
CA TYR A 276 7.38 -4.41 10.69
C TYR A 276 6.46 -5.25 11.59
N LYS A 277 6.75 -6.57 11.65
CA LYS A 277 5.79 -7.57 12.17
C LYS A 277 5.84 -7.79 13.68
N ASP A 278 6.86 -7.29 14.37
CA ASP A 278 7.17 -7.68 15.75
C ASP A 278 7.28 -6.47 16.70
N LEU A 279 7.69 -6.75 17.94
CA LEU A 279 8.20 -5.75 18.86
C LEU A 279 9.46 -5.08 18.29
N GLN A 280 9.65 -3.80 18.58
CA GLN A 280 10.83 -3.07 18.10
C GLN A 280 12.16 -3.68 18.56
N SER A 281 12.20 -4.25 19.77
CA SER A 281 13.38 -4.96 20.29
C SER A 281 13.81 -6.16 19.45
N ALA A 282 12.89 -6.78 18.71
CA ALA A 282 13.16 -7.85 17.76
C ALA A 282 13.58 -7.33 16.37
N MET A 283 13.52 -6.01 16.14
CA MET A 283 13.80 -5.35 14.87
C MET A 283 14.89 -4.27 15.03
N PRO A 284 16.14 -4.66 15.38
CA PRO A 284 17.22 -3.69 15.67
C PRO A 284 17.55 -2.76 14.49
N TYR A 285 17.22 -3.18 13.27
CA TYR A 285 17.36 -2.43 12.02
C TYR A 285 16.36 -1.27 11.84
N VAL A 286 15.32 -1.17 12.69
CA VAL A 286 14.39 -0.04 12.68
C VAL A 286 15.15 1.24 12.98
N GLY A 287 14.97 2.26 12.13
CA GLY A 287 15.68 3.54 12.21
C GLY A 287 15.12 4.56 13.20
N ILE A 288 14.12 4.17 14.00
CA ILE A 288 13.53 4.96 15.08
C ILE A 288 14.07 4.42 16.42
N ASP A 289 14.32 5.31 17.38
CA ASP A 289 14.65 4.95 18.76
C ASP A 289 13.46 4.30 19.46
N GLU A 290 13.59 3.87 20.72
CA GLU A 290 12.49 3.22 21.43
C GLU A 290 11.19 4.03 21.34
N PHE A 291 10.18 3.44 20.71
CA PHE A 291 8.89 4.06 20.46
C PHE A 291 7.81 3.28 21.19
N VAL A 292 7.11 3.96 22.09
CA VAL A 292 5.98 3.39 22.84
C VAL A 292 4.82 4.36 22.74
N PHE A 293 3.67 3.85 22.31
CA PHE A 293 2.46 4.67 22.29
C PHE A 293 2.10 5.16 23.70
N ASN A 294 1.93 6.47 23.83
CA ASN A 294 1.37 7.12 25.00
C ASN A 294 0.37 8.19 24.55
N HIS A 295 -0.90 8.03 24.91
CA HIS A 295 -1.97 8.93 24.47
C HIS A 295 -1.70 10.40 24.83
N GLU A 296 -1.34 10.67 26.08
CA GLU A 296 -1.11 12.04 26.56
C GLU A 296 0.07 12.70 25.83
N GLU A 297 1.17 11.96 25.62
CA GLU A 297 2.32 12.49 24.89
C GLU A 297 2.00 12.72 23.42
N CYS A 298 1.36 11.75 22.75
CA CYS A 298 1.01 11.83 21.33
C CYS A 298 0.02 12.94 21.00
N SER A 299 -0.84 13.33 21.95
CA SER A 299 -1.79 14.44 21.76
C SER A 299 -1.18 15.82 22.07
N ASN A 300 -0.17 15.90 22.93
CA ASN A 300 0.29 17.19 23.48
C ASN A 300 1.71 17.60 23.04
N ARG A 301 2.58 16.66 22.68
CA ARG A 301 3.96 16.96 22.28
C ARG A 301 4.08 17.21 20.78
N SER A 302 5.13 17.91 20.37
CA SER A 302 5.49 18.05 18.96
C SER A 302 6.01 16.72 18.40
N LEU A 303 5.81 16.49 17.10
CA LEU A 303 6.30 15.29 16.42
C LEU A 303 7.80 15.06 16.57
N ALA A 304 8.61 16.13 16.63
CA ALA A 304 10.05 16.06 16.83
C ALA A 304 10.45 15.48 18.21
N ASN A 305 9.60 15.63 19.21
CA ASN A 305 9.80 15.02 20.52
C ASN A 305 9.26 13.59 20.60
N LEU A 306 8.41 13.18 19.65
CA LEU A 306 7.78 11.86 19.61
C LEU A 306 8.55 10.88 18.70
N TRP A 307 9.09 11.35 17.57
CA TRP A 307 9.91 10.56 16.66
C TRP A 307 11.39 10.93 16.80
N SER A 308 12.11 10.18 17.64
CA SER A 308 13.58 10.22 17.68
C SER A 308 14.16 9.20 16.71
N PHE A 309 15.13 9.63 15.90
CA PHE A 309 15.73 8.80 14.85
C PHE A 309 17.13 8.35 15.26
N LYS A 310 17.40 7.06 15.07
CA LYS A 310 18.75 6.51 15.25
C LYS A 310 19.70 7.17 14.25
N ASN A 311 20.93 7.42 14.72
CA ASN A 311 22.03 7.87 13.88
C ASN A 311 22.14 6.99 12.63
N ASN A 312 22.41 7.63 11.48
CA ASN A 312 22.58 6.98 10.18
C ASN A 312 21.33 6.29 9.60
N SER A 313 20.13 6.52 10.15
CA SER A 313 18.90 5.95 9.57
C SER A 313 18.19 6.91 8.60
N PHE A 314 18.31 8.21 8.86
CA PHE A 314 17.80 9.28 8.01
C PHE A 314 18.88 9.73 7.00
N VAL A 315 18.64 9.50 5.72
CA VAL A 315 19.60 9.72 4.63
C VAL A 315 19.16 10.79 3.65
N GLU A 316 20.08 11.23 2.78
CA GLU A 316 19.75 12.07 1.64
C GLU A 316 18.76 11.39 0.70
N CYS A 317 17.75 12.14 0.24
CA CYS A 317 16.76 11.56 -0.68
C CYS A 317 17.36 11.15 -2.02
N SER A 318 18.44 11.79 -2.47
CA SER A 318 19.15 11.36 -3.69
C SER A 318 19.73 9.95 -3.54
N TYR A 319 20.27 9.61 -2.36
CA TYR A 319 20.78 8.26 -2.08
C TYR A 319 19.64 7.24 -1.97
N ARG A 320 18.55 7.60 -1.29
CA ARG A 320 17.34 6.77 -1.22
C ARG A 320 16.76 6.51 -2.63
N ASP A 321 16.69 7.55 -3.46
CA ASP A 321 16.16 7.48 -4.82
C ASP A 321 17.06 6.61 -5.72
N GLU A 322 18.39 6.64 -5.51
CA GLU A 322 19.33 5.74 -6.18
C GLU A 322 19.08 4.26 -5.83
N LEU A 323 18.85 3.94 -4.55
CA LEU A 323 18.54 2.58 -4.10
C LEU A 323 17.22 2.06 -4.71
N ILE A 324 16.17 2.89 -4.69
CA ILE A 324 14.89 2.56 -5.32
C ILE A 324 15.08 2.39 -6.84
N GLY A 325 15.75 3.32 -7.51
CA GLY A 325 15.95 3.29 -8.96
C GLY A 325 16.72 2.05 -9.43
N LYS A 326 17.73 1.62 -8.66
CA LYS A 326 18.43 0.34 -8.88
C LYS A 326 17.47 -0.84 -8.80
N ARG A 327 16.64 -0.91 -7.75
CA ARG A 327 15.67 -2.00 -7.60
C ARG A 327 14.63 -1.99 -8.72
N VAL A 328 14.10 -0.83 -9.08
CA VAL A 328 13.13 -0.69 -10.17
C VAL A 328 13.74 -1.14 -11.51
N THR A 329 15.00 -0.80 -11.78
CA THR A 329 15.69 -1.24 -12.99
C THR A 329 15.89 -2.75 -13.02
N GLN A 330 16.26 -3.36 -11.88
CA GLN A 330 16.35 -4.81 -11.75
C GLN A 330 15.00 -5.47 -12.07
N VAL A 331 13.92 -4.98 -11.47
CA VAL A 331 12.56 -5.50 -11.67
C VAL A 331 12.13 -5.37 -13.12
N ARG A 332 12.49 -4.30 -13.84
CA ARG A 332 12.20 -4.20 -15.29
C ARG A 332 12.86 -5.31 -16.11
N ASN A 333 14.06 -5.76 -15.74
CA ASN A 333 14.71 -6.87 -16.43
C ASN A 333 14.06 -8.22 -16.10
N GLU A 334 13.73 -8.42 -14.83
CA GLU A 334 12.98 -9.61 -14.37
C GLU A 334 11.61 -9.67 -15.11
N PHE A 335 10.95 -8.52 -15.31
CA PHE A 335 9.63 -8.44 -15.96
C PHE A 335 9.65 -9.03 -17.36
N MET A 336 10.68 -8.71 -18.14
CA MET A 336 10.80 -9.20 -19.52
C MET A 336 11.03 -10.71 -19.58
N ARG A 337 11.75 -11.26 -18.59
CA ARG A 337 11.93 -12.71 -18.46
C ARG A 337 10.59 -13.37 -18.10
N ASP A 338 9.94 -12.91 -17.04
CA ASP A 338 8.70 -13.54 -16.53
C ASP A 338 7.54 -13.39 -17.56
N LEU A 339 7.50 -12.28 -18.29
CA LEU A 339 6.57 -12.10 -19.42
C LEU A 339 6.85 -13.07 -20.58
N ASN A 340 8.13 -13.36 -20.87
CA ASN A 340 8.48 -14.38 -21.86
C ASN A 340 8.05 -15.78 -21.40
N ASP A 341 8.30 -16.09 -20.13
CA ASP A 341 8.05 -17.41 -19.54
C ASP A 341 6.54 -17.69 -19.42
N SER A 342 5.73 -16.65 -19.25
CA SER A 342 4.25 -16.71 -19.37
C SER A 342 3.76 -17.20 -20.75
N GLY A 343 4.64 -17.21 -21.77
CA GLY A 343 4.32 -17.59 -23.14
C GLY A 343 3.73 -16.47 -23.99
N TYR A 344 3.63 -15.24 -23.46
CA TYR A 344 3.07 -14.09 -24.16
C TYR A 344 3.81 -13.79 -25.48
N PHE A 345 5.14 -13.68 -25.46
CA PHE A 345 5.93 -13.35 -26.66
C PHE A 345 5.85 -14.43 -27.73
N ARG A 346 5.84 -15.71 -27.35
CA ARG A 346 5.73 -16.83 -28.31
C ARG A 346 4.48 -16.76 -29.17
N LYS A 347 3.38 -16.22 -28.65
CA LYS A 347 2.10 -16.13 -29.38
C LYS A 347 1.97 -14.87 -30.24
N TYR A 348 2.61 -13.76 -29.83
CA TYR A 348 2.49 -12.47 -30.52
C TYR A 348 3.71 -12.07 -31.34
N ASN A 349 4.76 -12.91 -31.42
CA ASN A 349 5.99 -12.68 -32.19
C ASN A 349 6.62 -11.31 -31.91
N ILE A 350 6.72 -10.96 -30.62
CA ILE A 350 7.35 -9.74 -30.13
C ILE A 350 8.81 -10.02 -29.77
#